data_AF-A0A3E4YL19-F1
#
_entry.id   AF-A0A3E4YL19-F1
#
_cell.length_a   1.000
_cell.length_b   1.000
_cell.length_c   1.000
_cell.angle_alpha   90.00
_cell.angle_beta   90.00
_cell.angle_gamma   90.00
#
_symmetry.space_group_name_H-M   'P 1'
#
loop_
_entity.id
_entity.type
_entity.pdbx_description
1 polymer ?
#
loop_
_entity_poly.entity_id
_entity_poly.type
_entity_poly.pdbx_seq_one_letter_code
_entity_poly.pdbx_strand_id
1 'polypeptide(L)'
;MPMKPKKPCRHPGCPKLTDGLYCEEHEALHRGDRASSNKRGYNRQWQKARARYLKAHPLCVQCLKEGHAVTATVVDHIRPHRGDPVLFWDEKNWQSLCKPCHDKKTWNEDNNPEYRF
;
A
#
# COMPACT_ATOMS: atom_id res chain seq x y z
N MET A 1 -27.78 -30.38 -5.64
CA MET A 1 -26.30 -30.54 -5.61
C MET A 1 -25.79 -29.92 -4.31
N PRO A 2 -24.95 -30.60 -3.51
CA PRO A 2 -24.43 -30.02 -2.28
C PRO A 2 -23.55 -28.80 -2.59
N MET A 3 -23.76 -27.71 -1.86
CA MET A 3 -22.94 -26.50 -1.95
C MET A 3 -21.59 -26.72 -1.28
N LYS A 4 -20.55 -26.08 -1.81
CA LYS A 4 -19.22 -26.12 -1.20
C LYS A 4 -19.26 -25.43 0.17
N PRO A 5 -18.57 -25.95 1.20
CA PRO A 5 -18.43 -25.25 2.48
C PRO A 5 -17.75 -23.89 2.31
N LYS A 6 -18.21 -22.90 3.07
CA LYS A 6 -17.58 -21.57 3.14
C LYS A 6 -16.18 -21.68 3.72
N LYS A 7 -15.27 -20.83 3.25
CA LYS A 7 -13.85 -20.83 3.64
C LYS A 7 -13.52 -19.55 4.42
N PRO A 8 -12.49 -19.55 5.27
CA PRO A 8 -12.01 -18.32 5.89
C PRO A 8 -11.61 -17.26 4.86
N CYS A 9 -11.93 -16.01 5.15
CA CYS A 9 -11.41 -14.86 4.40
C CYS A 9 -9.87 -14.86 4.44
N ARG A 10 -9.23 -14.56 3.30
CA ARG A 10 -7.75 -14.47 3.23
C ARG A 10 -7.17 -13.16 3.79
N HIS A 11 -8.01 -12.20 4.16
CA HIS A 11 -7.51 -10.97 4.79
C HIS A 11 -6.98 -11.28 6.19
N PRO A 12 -5.76 -10.86 6.55
CA PRO A 12 -5.16 -11.13 7.85
C PRO A 12 -6.11 -10.73 8.99
N GLY A 13 -6.30 -11.62 9.97
CA GLY A 13 -7.13 -11.34 11.15
C GLY A 13 -8.65 -11.31 10.92
N CYS A 14 -9.15 -11.54 9.70
CA CYS A 14 -10.59 -11.55 9.45
C CYS A 14 -11.25 -12.89 9.86
N PRO A 15 -12.22 -12.89 10.80
CA PRO A 15 -12.89 -14.13 11.23
C PRO A 15 -14.01 -14.58 10.28
N LYS A 16 -14.34 -13.78 9.26
CA LYS A 16 -15.51 -14.03 8.40
C LYS A 16 -15.26 -15.19 7.42
N LEU A 17 -16.31 -15.98 7.20
CA LEU A 17 -16.34 -17.02 6.18
C LEU A 17 -16.93 -16.47 4.87
N THR A 18 -16.37 -16.87 3.72
CA THR A 18 -16.75 -16.42 2.39
C THR A 18 -16.78 -17.60 1.41
N ASP A 19 -17.57 -17.45 0.34
CA ASP A 19 -17.57 -18.36 -0.81
C ASP A 19 -16.41 -18.05 -1.79
N GLY A 20 -15.84 -16.83 -1.70
CA GLY A 20 -14.74 -16.32 -2.53
C GLY A 20 -13.35 -16.39 -1.86
N LEU A 21 -12.44 -15.49 -2.27
CA LEU A 21 -11.14 -15.30 -1.60
C LEU A 21 -11.23 -14.36 -0.40
N TYR A 22 -12.10 -13.35 -0.48
CA TYR A 22 -12.30 -12.31 0.52
C TYR A 22 -13.79 -12.19 0.87
N CYS A 23 -14.13 -11.65 2.04
CA CYS A 23 -15.51 -11.23 2.33
C CYS A 23 -15.83 -9.93 1.58
N GLU A 24 -17.10 -9.53 1.54
CA GLU A 24 -17.55 -8.33 0.81
C GLU A 24 -16.75 -7.06 1.16
N GLU A 25 -16.45 -6.85 2.44
CA GLU A 25 -15.64 -5.72 2.92
C GLU A 25 -14.20 -5.76 2.36
N HIS A 26 -13.56 -6.93 2.38
CA HIS A 26 -12.18 -7.08 1.96
C HIS A 26 -12.02 -7.26 0.46
N GLU A 27 -13.07 -7.68 -0.25
CA GLU A 27 -13.05 -7.76 -1.71
C GLU A 27 -12.88 -6.37 -2.33
N ALA A 28 -13.52 -5.34 -1.76
CA ALA A 28 -13.30 -3.96 -2.16
C ALA A 28 -11.85 -3.49 -1.93
N LEU A 29 -11.23 -3.91 -0.81
CA LEU A 29 -9.82 -3.60 -0.49
C LEU A 29 -8.84 -4.20 -1.51
N HIS A 30 -9.07 -5.45 -1.90
CA HIS A 30 -8.13 -6.26 -2.71
C HIS A 30 -8.50 -6.33 -4.20
N ARG A 31 -9.52 -5.59 -4.65
CA ARG A 31 -10.00 -5.61 -6.05
C ARG A 31 -8.87 -5.33 -7.06
N GLY A 32 -7.92 -4.47 -6.70
CA GLY A 32 -6.81 -4.05 -7.56
C GLY A 32 -5.59 -4.99 -7.57
N ASP A 33 -5.48 -5.91 -6.62
CA ASP A 33 -4.24 -6.69 -6.41
C ASP A 33 -3.96 -7.69 -7.53
N ARG A 34 -5.00 -8.10 -8.27
CA ARG A 34 -4.88 -9.01 -9.42
C ARG A 34 -4.33 -8.32 -10.68
N ALA A 35 -4.30 -6.99 -10.72
CA ALA A 35 -3.77 -6.26 -11.86
C ALA A 35 -2.24 -6.29 -11.87
N SER A 36 -1.63 -6.41 -13.05
CA SER A 36 -0.18 -6.32 -13.19
C SER A 36 0.33 -4.98 -12.66
N SER A 37 1.58 -4.94 -12.18
CA SER A 37 2.19 -3.72 -11.65
C SER A 37 2.06 -2.53 -12.62
N ASN A 38 2.24 -2.79 -13.91
CA ASN A 38 2.07 -1.79 -14.98
C ASN A 38 0.64 -1.25 -15.06
N LYS A 39 -0.38 -2.13 -14.98
CA LYS A 39 -1.80 -1.74 -14.97
C LYS A 39 -2.18 -0.96 -13.69
N ARG A 40 -1.46 -1.16 -12.59
CA ARG A 40 -1.65 -0.40 -11.35
C ARG A 40 -1.01 0.99 -11.35
N GLY A 41 -0.29 1.37 -12.42
CA GLY A 41 0.33 2.68 -12.58
C GLY A 41 1.85 2.69 -12.40
N TYR A 42 2.46 1.58 -11.95
CA TYR A 42 3.91 1.47 -11.74
C TYR A 42 4.69 1.24 -13.05
N ASN A 43 4.46 2.12 -14.02
CA ASN A 43 5.04 2.07 -15.36
C ASN A 43 6.34 2.91 -15.46
N ARG A 44 6.86 3.12 -16.68
CA ARG A 44 8.07 3.93 -16.91
C ARG A 44 7.90 5.41 -16.51
N GLN A 45 6.69 5.96 -16.64
CA GLN A 45 6.37 7.32 -16.18
C GLN A 45 6.54 7.42 -14.66
N TRP A 46 6.06 6.41 -13.92
CA TRP A 46 6.23 6.32 -12.47
C TRP A 46 7.70 6.25 -12.10
N GLN A 47 8.50 5.42 -12.79
CA GLN A 47 9.95 5.31 -12.52
C GLN A 47 10.66 6.68 -12.65
N LYS A 48 10.32 7.47 -13.67
CA LYS A 48 10.86 8.82 -13.86
C LYS A 48 10.43 9.78 -12.75
N ALA A 49 9.14 9.77 -12.40
CA ALA A 49 8.59 10.62 -11.35
C ALA A 49 9.19 10.29 -9.98
N ARG A 50 9.28 8.99 -9.66
CA ARG A 50 9.94 8.46 -8.45
C ARG A 50 11.38 8.92 -8.34
N ALA A 51 12.17 8.82 -9.41
CA ALA A 51 13.57 9.25 -9.40
C ALA A 51 13.72 10.75 -9.15
N ARG A 52 12.86 11.58 -9.78
CA ARG A 52 12.83 13.03 -9.54
C ARG A 52 12.46 13.34 -8.09
N TYR A 53 11.42 12.68 -7.55
CA TYR A 53 10.96 12.90 -6.20
C TYR A 53 12.01 12.53 -5.16
N LEU A 54 12.65 11.36 -5.27
CA LEU A 54 13.73 10.96 -4.35
C LEU A 54 14.95 11.88 -4.41
N LYS A 55 15.23 12.51 -5.55
CA LYS A 55 16.30 13.50 -5.66
C LYS A 55 15.97 14.79 -4.89
N ALA A 56 14.71 15.22 -4.91
CA ALA A 56 14.23 16.38 -4.15
C ALA A 56 14.03 16.07 -2.66
N HIS A 57 13.68 14.82 -2.33
CA HIS A 57 13.41 14.34 -0.98
C HIS A 57 14.35 13.16 -0.64
N PRO A 58 15.64 13.43 -0.42
CA PRO A 58 16.65 12.37 -0.28
C PRO A 58 16.60 11.64 1.07
N LEU A 59 15.87 12.18 2.06
CA LEU A 59 15.80 11.61 3.41
C LEU A 59 14.44 10.96 3.68
N CYS A 60 14.46 9.92 4.53
CA CYS A 60 13.27 9.26 5.04
C CYS A 60 12.52 10.21 5.97
N VAL A 61 11.27 10.56 5.63
CA VAL A 61 10.46 11.50 6.44
C VAL A 61 10.17 10.96 7.84
N GLN A 62 10.04 9.64 7.99
CA GLN A 62 9.78 9.03 9.31
C GLN A 62 11.01 9.07 10.20
N CYS A 63 12.18 8.65 9.68
CA CYS A 63 13.43 8.74 10.42
C CYS A 63 13.77 10.19 10.78
N LEU A 64 13.49 11.14 9.88
CA LEU A 64 13.75 12.55 10.14
C LEU A 64 12.91 13.10 11.31
N LYS A 65 11.64 12.68 11.43
CA LYS A 65 10.79 13.00 12.59
C LYS A 65 11.34 12.45 13.90
N GLU A 66 12.05 11.33 13.83
CA GLU A 66 12.72 10.68 14.97
C GLU A 66 14.14 11.25 15.22
N GLY A 67 14.57 12.26 14.45
CA GLY A 67 15.89 12.90 14.60
C GLY A 67 17.03 12.19 13.85
N HIS A 68 16.73 11.21 12.99
CA HIS A 68 17.71 10.43 12.25
C HIS A 68 17.75 10.80 10.75
N ALA A 69 18.94 11.11 10.25
CA ALA A 69 19.15 11.37 8.81
C ALA A 69 19.44 10.07 8.06
N VAL A 70 18.38 9.40 7.59
CA VAL A 70 18.48 8.15 6.80
C VAL A 70 18.06 8.40 5.36
N THR A 71 18.84 7.91 4.40
CA THR A 71 18.52 8.04 2.97
C THR A 71 17.21 7.33 2.62
N ALA A 72 16.32 8.01 1.91
CA ALA A 72 15.12 7.42 1.34
C ALA A 72 15.45 6.61 0.09
N THR A 73 14.85 5.44 0.00
CA THR A 73 15.03 4.52 -1.14
C THR A 73 13.71 4.18 -1.82
N VAL A 74 12.57 4.56 -1.24
CA VAL A 74 11.24 4.25 -1.76
C VAL A 74 10.38 5.51 -1.70
N VAL A 75 9.53 5.69 -2.71
CA VAL A 75 8.42 6.65 -2.68
C VAL A 75 7.18 5.85 -2.38
N ASP A 76 6.54 6.19 -1.28
CA ASP A 76 5.34 5.54 -0.76
C ASP A 76 4.14 6.47 -0.89
N HIS A 77 2.95 5.90 -0.99
CA HIS A 77 1.69 6.66 -0.93
C HIS A 77 1.20 6.74 0.51
N ILE A 78 1.08 7.96 1.06
CA ILE A 78 0.59 8.22 2.43
C ILE A 78 -0.78 7.53 2.63
N ARG A 79 -1.71 7.77 1.70
CA ARG A 79 -2.98 7.05 1.61
C ARG A 79 -2.89 6.03 0.46
N PRO A 80 -3.15 4.74 0.71
CA PRO A 80 -3.15 3.72 -0.34
C PRO A 80 -4.11 4.09 -1.46
N HIS A 81 -3.60 4.15 -2.69
CA HIS A 81 -4.41 4.56 -3.83
C HIS A 81 -5.49 3.51 -4.21
N ARG A 82 -5.31 2.22 -3.87
CA ARG A 82 -6.27 1.12 -4.15
C ARG A 82 -6.83 1.08 -5.58
N GLY A 83 -6.04 1.54 -6.54
CA GLY A 83 -6.42 1.63 -7.96
C GLY A 83 -6.97 2.99 -8.40
N ASP A 84 -7.13 3.97 -7.51
CA ASP A 84 -7.47 5.35 -7.85
C ASP A 84 -6.28 6.04 -8.54
N PRO A 85 -6.40 6.43 -9.83
CA PRO A 85 -5.31 7.06 -10.57
C PRO A 85 -5.04 8.51 -10.12
N VAL A 86 -6.05 9.22 -9.61
CA VAL A 86 -5.89 10.60 -9.13
C VAL A 86 -5.04 10.59 -7.87
N LEU A 87 -5.40 9.71 -6.93
CA LEU A 87 -4.66 9.55 -5.68
C LEU A 87 -3.26 8.95 -5.89
N PHE A 88 -3.06 8.15 -6.94
CA PHE A 88 -1.75 7.61 -7.33
C PHE A 88 -0.78 8.70 -7.79
N TRP A 89 -1.27 9.65 -8.60
CA TRP A 89 -0.44 10.72 -9.20
C TRP A 89 -0.39 12.01 -8.37
N ASP A 90 -1.12 12.09 -7.26
CA ASP A 90 -1.03 13.21 -6.33
C ASP A 90 0.32 13.20 -5.59
N GLU A 91 1.23 14.10 -5.96
CA GLU A 91 2.53 14.26 -5.30
C GLU A 91 2.41 14.63 -3.81
N LYS A 92 1.29 15.24 -3.39
CA LYS A 92 1.02 15.52 -1.97
C LYS A 92 0.71 14.25 -1.18
N ASN A 93 0.27 13.20 -1.87
CA ASN A 93 0.07 11.88 -1.30
C ASN A 93 1.35 11.04 -1.32
N TRP A 94 2.48 11.56 -1.82
CA TRP A 94 3.76 10.84 -1.80
C TRP A 94 4.58 11.18 -0.56
N GLN A 95 5.37 10.21 -0.11
CA GLN A 95 6.37 10.40 0.94
C GLN A 95 7.64 9.61 0.64
N SER A 96 8.79 10.16 1.01
CA SER A 96 10.09 9.51 0.87
C SER A 96 10.40 8.66 2.11
N LEU A 97 10.57 7.35 1.95
CA LEU A 97 10.84 6.42 3.04
C LEU A 97 12.09 5.58 2.77
N CYS A 98 12.77 5.18 3.84
CA CYS A 98 13.71 4.07 3.79
C CYS A 98 12.93 2.74 3.76
N LYS A 99 13.57 1.67 3.27
CA LYS A 99 12.95 0.35 3.15
C LYS A 99 12.34 -0.17 4.47
N PRO A 100 13.01 -0.08 5.64
CA PRO A 100 12.42 -0.50 6.91
C PRO A 100 11.13 0.25 7.29
N CYS A 101 11.12 1.58 7.16
CA CYS A 101 9.93 2.38 7.48
C CYS A 101 8.78 2.11 6.51
N HIS A 102 9.08 1.96 5.21
CA HIS A 102 8.09 1.58 4.20
C HIS A 102 7.42 0.25 4.54
N ASP A 103 8.22 -0.78 4.85
CA ASP A 103 7.70 -2.12 5.13
C ASP A 103 6.86 -2.16 6.42
N LYS A 104 7.29 -1.42 7.44
CA LYS A 104 6.51 -1.24 8.69
C LYS A 104 5.15 -0.58 8.43
N LYS A 105 5.11 0.50 7.63
CA LYS A 105 3.85 1.14 7.22
C LYS A 105 2.96 0.19 6.43
N THR A 106 3.54 -0.49 5.44
CA THR A 106 2.78 -1.41 4.57
C THR A 106 2.08 -2.50 5.40
N TRP A 107 2.75 -3.01 6.42
CA TRP A 107 2.18 -3.98 7.35
C TRP A 107 1.09 -3.38 8.25
N ASN A 108 1.40 -2.28 8.95
CA ASN A 108 0.56 -1.74 10.02
C ASN A 108 -0.60 -0.85 9.56
N GLU A 109 -0.50 -0.24 8.39
CA GLU A 109 -1.46 0.79 7.92
C GLU A 109 -2.19 0.33 6.65
N ASP A 110 -1.48 -0.32 5.74
CA ASP A 110 -2.04 -0.65 4.42
C ASP A 110 -2.71 -2.03 4.41
N ASN A 111 -2.08 -3.03 5.05
CA ASN A 111 -2.56 -4.42 5.06
C ASN A 111 -3.33 -4.81 6.33
N ASN A 112 -2.88 -4.37 7.49
CA ASN A 112 -3.48 -4.72 8.78
C ASN A 112 -3.62 -3.45 9.65
N PRO A 113 -4.62 -2.58 9.38
CA PRO A 113 -4.76 -1.32 10.09
C PRO A 113 -4.90 -1.57 11.59
N GLU A 114 -3.86 -1.25 12.35
CA GLU A 114 -3.94 -1.18 13.81
C GLU A 114 -4.78 0.06 14.17
N TYR A 115 -6.04 -0.15 14.55
CA TYR A 115 -6.85 0.92 15.14
C TYR A 115 -6.26 1.30 16.50
N ARG A 116 -5.58 2.45 16.56
CA ARG A 116 -5.12 3.04 17.82
C ARG A 116 -6.19 4.03 18.28
N PHE A 117 -6.75 3.78 19.47
CA PHE A 117 -7.70 4.64 20.16
C PHE A 117 -6.98 5.76 20.91
#